data_AF-A0A2E6EL92-F1
#
_entry.id   AF-A0A2E6EL92-F1
#
_cell.length_a   1.000
_cell.length_b   1.000
_cell.length_c   1.000
_cell.angle_alpha   90.00
_cell.angle_beta   90.00
_cell.angle_gamma   90.00
#
_symmetry.space_group_name_H-M   'P 1'
#
loop_
_entity.id
_entity.type
_entity.pdbx_description
1 polymer ?
#
loop_
_entity_poly.entity_id
_entity_poly.type
_entity_poly.pdbx_seq_one_letter_code
_entity_poly.pdbx_strand_id
1 'polypeptide(L)'
;VAGSALFAADITFLGINCDSADEGLADLQAVATSAGSLDGAGNPLVFSGIDAAAAAGATSAIQTLVSNVPIEVTIEAVDLPGDDGDALPFLDYFEVVTSGGSCSNSNAIDTDADGFAETFPSVLPGTTVCWTFNVADNTTVPPIATIQIFQLELTVRGDGAVLDQYTVTFVVPPGPPTSATIQ
;
A
#
# COMPACT_ATOMS: atom_id res chain seq x y z
N VAL A 1 -1.53 26.86 5.93
CA VAL A 1 -0.44 26.84 6.94
C VAL A 1 0.52 25.71 6.61
N ALA A 2 1.71 25.62 7.18
CA ALA A 2 2.70 24.61 6.77
C ALA A 2 2.17 23.16 6.87
N GLY A 3 1.46 22.83 7.96
CA GLY A 3 0.91 21.46 8.15
C GLY A 3 -0.08 21.05 7.05
N SER A 4 -1.00 21.92 6.64
CA SER A 4 -1.96 21.61 5.57
C SER A 4 -1.29 21.36 4.21
N ALA A 5 -0.14 21.98 3.95
CA ALA A 5 0.62 21.74 2.73
C ALA A 5 1.39 20.41 2.78
N LEU A 6 1.88 20.01 3.95
CA LEU A 6 2.53 18.70 4.15
C LEU A 6 1.52 17.56 4.02
N PHE A 7 0.32 17.71 4.61
CA PHE A 7 -0.78 16.77 4.44
C PHE A 7 -1.16 16.58 2.97
N ALA A 8 -1.31 17.67 2.22
CA ALA A 8 -1.66 17.62 0.80
C ALA A 8 -0.56 17.05 -0.11
N ALA A 9 0.64 16.84 0.42
CA ALA A 9 1.79 16.30 -0.30
C ALA A 9 2.18 14.90 0.20
N ASP A 10 1.37 14.29 1.07
CA ASP A 10 1.64 12.99 1.70
C ASP A 10 3.01 12.94 2.42
N ILE A 11 3.37 14.03 3.11
CA ILE A 11 4.62 14.13 3.86
C ILE A 11 4.35 14.03 5.37
N THR A 12 4.94 13.00 5.99
CA THR A 12 4.96 12.86 7.45
C THR A 12 5.93 13.87 8.09
N PHE A 13 5.40 14.71 8.96
CA PHE A 13 6.17 15.69 9.74
C PHE A 13 6.62 15.11 11.09
N LEU A 14 7.90 15.31 11.42
CA LEU A 14 8.49 14.95 12.70
C LEU A 14 9.05 16.20 13.35
N GLY A 15 8.49 16.60 14.50
CA GLY A 15 8.99 17.72 15.29
C GLY A 15 10.07 17.27 16.26
N ILE A 16 11.19 17.99 16.33
CA ILE A 16 12.18 17.81 17.40
C ILE A 16 12.28 19.11 18.18
N ASN A 17 11.80 19.11 19.41
CA ASN A 17 11.95 20.22 20.33
C ASN A 17 13.31 20.14 21.03
N CYS A 18 14.24 20.99 20.61
CA CYS A 18 15.59 21.06 21.18
C CYS A 18 15.73 22.09 22.30
N ASP A 19 14.65 22.80 22.64
CA ASP A 19 14.65 23.85 23.66
C ASP A 19 14.10 23.31 24.98
N SER A 20 14.82 23.60 26.07
CA SER A 20 14.40 23.20 27.42
C SER A 20 13.32 24.10 28.01
N ALA A 21 13.08 25.26 27.41
CA ALA A 21 11.99 26.17 27.75
C ALA A 21 10.69 25.90 26.95
N ASP A 22 10.72 24.93 26.01
CA ASP A 22 9.58 24.53 25.18
C ASP A 22 8.96 25.67 24.36
N GLU A 23 9.70 26.75 24.06
CA GLU A 23 9.12 27.97 23.45
C GLU A 23 8.49 27.72 22.07
N GLY A 24 8.99 26.73 21.32
CA GLY A 24 8.47 26.32 20.01
C GLY A 24 7.60 25.05 20.02
N LEU A 25 7.37 24.44 21.19
CA LEU A 25 6.70 23.13 21.27
C LEU A 25 5.26 23.20 20.75
N ALA A 26 4.53 24.26 21.10
CA ALA A 26 3.15 24.45 20.66
C ALA A 26 3.04 24.59 19.13
N ASP A 27 4.00 25.28 18.50
CA ASP A 27 4.03 25.44 17.06
C ASP A 27 4.36 24.11 16.36
N LEU A 28 5.32 23.34 16.90
CA LEU A 28 5.64 22.00 16.39
C LEU A 28 4.44 21.05 16.47
N GLN A 29 3.71 21.06 17.59
CA GLN A 29 2.49 20.28 17.78
C GLN A 29 1.40 20.73 16.81
N ALA A 30 1.21 22.03 16.62
CA ALA A 30 0.22 22.56 15.69
C ALA A 30 0.51 22.16 14.23
N VAL A 31 1.77 22.17 13.81
CA VAL A 31 2.18 21.69 12.47
C VAL A 31 1.94 20.19 12.33
N ALA A 32 2.36 19.39 13.31
CA ALA A 32 2.17 17.93 13.30
C ALA A 32 0.68 17.54 13.25
N THR A 33 -0.17 18.16 14.07
CA THR A 33 -1.62 17.94 14.03
C THR A 33 -2.22 18.36 12.70
N SER A 34 -1.84 19.53 12.17
CA SER A 34 -2.33 20.00 10.88
C SER A 34 -1.83 19.17 9.69
N ALA A 35 -0.72 18.46 9.84
CA ALA A 35 -0.16 17.55 8.84
C ALA A 35 -0.70 16.12 8.96
N GLY A 36 -1.56 15.83 9.95
CA GLY A 36 -2.00 14.45 10.23
C GLY A 36 -0.91 13.54 10.77
N SER A 37 0.25 14.09 11.15
CA SER A 37 1.41 13.34 11.62
C SER A 37 1.27 13.00 13.11
N LEU A 38 0.44 11.98 13.38
CA LEU A 38 0.06 11.51 14.71
C LEU A 38 0.50 10.05 14.92
N ASP A 39 0.70 9.66 16.17
CA ASP A 39 0.85 8.25 16.54
C ASP A 39 -0.51 7.51 16.57
N GLY A 40 -0.48 6.19 16.80
CA GLY A 40 -1.69 5.37 16.93
C GLY A 40 -2.62 5.74 18.11
N ALA A 41 -2.19 6.61 19.03
CA ALA A 41 -3.01 7.16 20.11
C ALA A 41 -3.52 8.59 19.83
N GLY A 42 -3.21 9.14 18.65
CA GLY A 42 -3.60 10.48 18.24
C GLY A 42 -2.69 11.60 18.76
N ASN A 43 -1.54 11.27 19.35
CA ASN A 43 -0.59 12.28 19.80
C ASN A 43 0.27 12.78 18.63
N PRO A 44 0.59 14.09 18.57
CA PRO A 44 1.50 14.63 17.57
C PRO A 44 2.89 13.96 17.62
N LEU A 45 3.47 13.68 16.45
CA LEU A 45 4.83 13.15 16.31
C LEU A 45 5.89 14.23 16.60
N VAL A 46 5.97 14.64 17.88
CA VAL A 46 6.91 15.63 18.38
C VAL A 46 7.73 15.04 19.52
N PHE A 47 9.05 15.10 19.40
CA PHE A 47 10.00 14.45 20.28
C PHE A 47 10.89 15.49 20.95
N SER A 48 11.36 15.19 22.15
CA SER A 48 12.37 16.02 22.81
C SER A 48 13.77 15.69 22.29
N GLY A 49 14.53 16.73 21.95
CA GLY A 49 15.94 16.68 21.55
C GLY A 49 16.81 17.62 22.37
N ILE A 50 16.38 17.96 23.60
CA ILE A 50 17.05 18.93 24.49
C ILE A 50 18.54 18.57 24.68
N ASP A 51 19.41 19.59 24.72
CA ASP A 51 20.86 19.49 24.85
C ASP A 51 21.55 18.70 23.69
N ALA A 52 22.50 17.82 24.00
CA ALA A 52 23.17 16.96 23.02
C ALA A 52 22.28 15.78 22.55
N ALA A 53 21.01 15.73 22.98
CA ALA A 53 20.11 14.61 22.71
C ALA A 53 19.38 14.73 21.38
N ALA A 54 19.59 15.78 20.57
CA ALA A 54 18.91 15.93 19.27
C ALA A 54 19.07 14.69 18.37
N ALA A 55 20.25 14.06 18.35
CA ALA A 55 20.48 12.81 17.60
C ALA A 55 19.72 11.60 18.20
N ALA A 56 19.61 11.53 19.53
CA ALA A 56 18.83 10.50 20.21
C ALA A 56 17.33 10.71 19.99
N GLY A 57 16.85 11.95 20.10
CA GLY A 57 15.48 12.35 19.80
C GLY A 57 15.09 12.03 18.36
N ALA A 58 15.97 12.31 17.39
CA ALA A 58 15.77 11.92 15.99
C ALA A 58 15.71 10.39 15.80
N THR A 59 16.57 9.65 16.49
CA THR A 59 16.57 8.18 16.44
C THR A 59 15.28 7.60 17.03
N SER A 60 14.83 8.12 18.17
CA SER A 60 13.57 7.74 18.80
C SER A 60 12.36 8.12 17.94
N ALA A 61 12.43 9.27 17.25
CA ALA A 61 11.40 9.72 16.33
C ALA A 61 11.24 8.75 15.15
N ILE A 62 12.37 8.38 14.53
CA ILE A 62 12.38 7.39 13.45
C ILE A 62 11.89 6.02 13.95
N GLN A 63 12.38 5.53 15.10
CA GLN A 63 11.92 4.26 15.68
C GLN A 63 10.42 4.25 15.97
N THR A 64 9.87 5.39 16.42
CA THR A 64 8.43 5.52 16.65
C THR A 64 7.67 5.48 15.33
N LEU A 65 8.17 6.14 14.28
CA LEU A 65 7.56 6.08 12.96
C LEU A 65 7.53 4.63 12.44
N VAL A 66 8.67 3.93 12.47
CA VAL A 66 8.75 2.55 11.95
C VAL A 66 8.13 1.49 12.86
N SER A 67 7.59 1.83 14.04
CA SER A 67 7.00 0.84 14.95
C SER A 67 5.55 1.15 15.36
N ASN A 68 5.17 2.43 15.41
CA ASN A 68 3.97 2.88 16.12
C ASN A 68 3.07 3.82 15.31
N VAL A 69 3.47 4.21 14.10
CA VAL A 69 2.62 5.01 13.22
C VAL A 69 1.93 4.04 12.25
N PRO A 70 0.62 3.84 12.39
CA PRO A 70 -0.11 3.04 11.42
C PRO A 70 -0.07 3.70 10.06
N ILE A 71 0.11 2.88 9.02
CA ILE A 71 0.10 3.30 7.63
C ILE A 71 -1.14 2.74 6.93
N GLU A 72 -1.62 3.46 5.93
CA GLU A 72 -2.55 2.90 4.96
C GLU A 72 -1.79 1.94 4.04
N VAL A 73 -2.36 0.77 3.79
CA VAL A 73 -1.80 -0.21 2.86
C VAL A 73 -2.80 -0.55 1.77
N THR A 74 -2.40 -0.31 0.52
CA THR A 74 -3.20 -0.53 -0.68
C THR A 74 -2.52 -1.51 -1.63
N ILE A 75 -3.29 -2.06 -2.55
CA ILE A 75 -2.80 -2.89 -3.65
C ILE A 75 -3.35 -2.35 -4.97
N GLU A 76 -2.51 -2.32 -6.00
CA GLU A 76 -2.92 -1.94 -7.35
C GLU A 76 -2.36 -2.94 -8.38
N ALA A 77 -3.06 -3.07 -9.50
CA ALA A 77 -2.61 -3.81 -10.67
C ALA A 77 -2.44 -2.87 -11.86
N VAL A 78 -1.35 -3.03 -12.60
CA VAL A 78 -1.10 -2.29 -13.84
C VAL A 78 -0.64 -3.27 -14.92
N ASP A 79 -1.21 -3.11 -16.12
CA ASP A 79 -0.80 -3.84 -17.31
C ASP A 79 0.67 -3.56 -17.68
N LEU A 80 1.44 -4.60 -18.00
CA LEU A 80 2.84 -4.46 -18.38
C LEU A 80 3.00 -4.45 -19.91
N PRO A 81 3.84 -3.56 -20.47
CA PRO A 81 4.07 -3.55 -21.90
C PRO A 81 4.96 -4.71 -22.35
N GLY A 82 4.80 -5.13 -23.61
CA GLY A 82 5.74 -6.04 -24.28
C GLY A 82 5.28 -7.50 -24.34
N ASP A 83 4.01 -7.75 -24.03
CA ASP A 83 3.32 -9.02 -24.09
C ASP A 83 2.22 -9.01 -25.18
N ASP A 84 1.27 -9.95 -25.13
CA ASP A 84 0.24 -10.12 -26.16
C ASP A 84 -1.01 -9.23 -25.97
N GLY A 85 -1.00 -8.29 -25.01
CA GLY A 85 -2.06 -7.29 -24.83
C GLY A 85 -2.42 -7.01 -23.38
N ASP A 86 -3.58 -6.38 -23.17
CA ASP A 86 -4.04 -5.98 -21.83
C ASP A 86 -4.34 -7.18 -20.93
N ALA A 87 -3.62 -7.28 -19.82
CA ALA A 87 -3.75 -8.32 -18.82
C ALA A 87 -4.84 -8.03 -17.75
N LEU A 88 -5.29 -6.79 -17.61
CA LEU A 88 -6.29 -6.42 -16.59
C LEU A 88 -7.62 -7.16 -16.73
N PRO A 89 -8.13 -7.53 -17.92
CA PRO A 89 -9.35 -8.32 -18.05
C PRO A 89 -9.29 -9.72 -17.40
N PHE A 90 -8.11 -10.23 -17.03
CA PHE A 90 -7.97 -11.50 -16.31
C PHE A 90 -8.07 -11.32 -14.78
N LEU A 91 -7.97 -10.09 -14.28
CA LEU A 91 -8.22 -9.76 -12.88
C LEU A 91 -9.71 -9.47 -12.69
N ASP A 92 -10.33 -10.13 -11.71
CA ASP A 92 -11.70 -9.81 -11.28
C ASP A 92 -11.65 -8.72 -10.21
N TYR A 93 -11.12 -9.04 -9.03
CA TYR A 93 -10.95 -8.11 -7.91
C TYR A 93 -9.89 -8.60 -6.91
N PHE A 94 -9.45 -7.69 -6.04
CA PHE A 94 -8.69 -8.02 -4.83
C PHE A 94 -9.63 -8.08 -3.63
N GLU A 95 -9.36 -8.97 -2.69
CA GLU A 95 -10.08 -8.97 -1.41
C GLU A 95 -9.10 -9.23 -0.27
N VAL A 96 -9.14 -8.35 0.74
CA VAL A 96 -8.33 -8.47 1.95
C VAL A 96 -8.69 -9.74 2.71
N VAL A 97 -7.66 -10.48 3.12
CA VAL A 97 -7.82 -11.65 3.99
C VAL A 97 -7.59 -11.23 5.44
N THR A 98 -8.68 -11.10 6.20
CA THR A 98 -8.65 -10.70 7.63
C THR A 98 -8.56 -11.88 8.61
N SER A 99 -8.48 -13.11 8.10
CA SER A 99 -8.35 -14.30 8.96
C SER A 99 -7.62 -15.45 8.27
N GLY A 100 -6.85 -16.20 9.06
CA GLY A 100 -6.13 -17.40 8.59
C GLY A 100 -4.63 -17.17 8.37
N GLY A 101 -3.85 -18.22 8.61
CA GLY A 101 -2.39 -18.20 8.42
C GLY A 101 -1.69 -17.12 9.24
N SER A 102 -0.77 -16.40 8.60
CA SER A 102 -0.05 -15.26 9.15
C SER A 102 -0.69 -13.90 8.81
N CYS A 103 -1.91 -13.90 8.27
CA CYS A 103 -2.56 -12.68 7.82
C CYS A 103 -3.11 -11.85 8.98
N SER A 104 -3.01 -10.52 8.85
CA SER A 104 -3.52 -9.58 9.83
C SER A 104 -5.03 -9.73 10.04
N ASN A 105 -5.49 -9.43 11.25
CA ASN A 105 -6.90 -9.23 11.57
C ASN A 105 -7.29 -7.74 11.60
N SER A 106 -6.42 -6.86 11.08
CA SER A 106 -6.71 -5.44 10.90
C SER A 106 -7.98 -5.25 10.08
N ASN A 107 -8.70 -4.16 10.36
CA ASN A 107 -9.87 -3.80 9.61
C ASN A 107 -9.51 -3.56 8.13
N ALA A 108 -10.43 -3.93 7.23
CA ALA A 108 -10.35 -3.65 5.81
C ALA A 108 -11.52 -2.74 5.42
N ILE A 109 -11.34 -1.94 4.39
CA ILE A 109 -12.38 -1.10 3.80
C ILE A 109 -12.41 -1.30 2.29
N ASP A 110 -13.61 -1.14 1.75
CA ASP A 110 -13.90 -1.07 0.32
C ASP A 110 -13.80 0.40 -0.11
N THR A 111 -12.78 0.75 -0.90
CA THR A 111 -12.49 2.14 -1.27
C THR A 111 -13.12 2.58 -2.58
N ASP A 112 -13.43 1.66 -3.48
CA ASP A 112 -14.06 1.94 -4.77
C ASP A 112 -15.55 1.57 -4.87
N ALA A 113 -16.09 0.99 -3.79
CA ALA A 113 -17.47 0.56 -3.62
C ALA A 113 -17.90 -0.58 -4.57
N ASP A 114 -16.98 -1.44 -4.99
CA ASP A 114 -17.27 -2.63 -5.80
C ASP A 114 -17.84 -3.82 -4.99
N GLY A 115 -17.83 -3.72 -3.66
CA GLY A 115 -18.32 -4.73 -2.73
C GLY A 115 -17.22 -5.61 -2.12
N PHE A 116 -15.96 -5.41 -2.48
CA PHE A 116 -14.81 -6.18 -2.02
C PHE A 116 -13.80 -5.27 -1.32
N ALA A 117 -13.58 -5.50 -0.03
CA ALA A 117 -12.62 -4.69 0.72
C ALA A 117 -11.19 -5.02 0.29
N GLU A 118 -10.47 -4.03 -0.20
CA GLU A 118 -9.16 -4.12 -0.86
C GLU A 118 -8.09 -3.25 -0.17
N THR A 119 -8.50 -2.36 0.74
CA THR A 119 -7.61 -1.44 1.44
C THR A 119 -7.55 -1.72 2.94
N PHE A 120 -6.33 -1.72 3.50
CA PHE A 120 -6.13 -1.63 4.94
C PHE A 120 -5.90 -0.16 5.35
N PRO A 121 -6.84 0.51 6.02
CA PRO A 121 -6.73 1.95 6.29
C PRO A 121 -5.75 2.29 7.43
N SER A 122 -5.32 1.30 8.20
CA SER A 122 -4.48 1.51 9.38
C SER A 122 -3.81 0.22 9.83
N VAL A 123 -2.54 0.05 9.49
CA VAL A 123 -1.74 -1.13 9.84
C VAL A 123 -0.41 -0.67 10.44
N LEU A 124 -0.04 -1.25 11.59
CA LEU A 124 1.27 -1.00 12.17
C LEU A 124 2.36 -1.65 11.32
N PRO A 125 3.49 -0.96 11.05
CA PRO A 125 4.63 -1.56 10.39
C PRO A 125 5.09 -2.86 11.06
N GLY A 126 5.55 -3.81 10.25
CA GLY A 126 5.91 -5.16 10.71
C GLY A 126 4.72 -6.12 10.84
N THR A 127 3.49 -5.65 10.62
CA THR A 127 2.30 -6.51 10.51
C THR A 127 2.22 -7.13 9.12
N THR A 128 2.04 -8.45 9.05
CA THR A 128 1.81 -9.15 7.78
C THR A 128 0.38 -8.94 7.29
N VAL A 129 0.23 -8.39 6.10
CA VAL A 129 -1.06 -8.18 5.42
C VAL A 129 -1.21 -9.14 4.24
N CYS A 130 -2.45 -9.44 3.87
CA CYS A 130 -2.76 -10.45 2.86
C CYS A 130 -3.95 -10.04 2.01
N TRP A 131 -3.91 -10.43 0.74
CA TRP A 131 -5.01 -10.34 -0.21
C TRP A 131 -5.22 -11.68 -0.91
N THR A 132 -6.47 -11.92 -1.30
CA THR A 132 -6.84 -12.90 -2.31
C THR A 132 -6.81 -12.21 -3.67
N PHE A 133 -6.16 -12.86 -4.64
CA PHE A 133 -6.14 -12.44 -6.04
C PHE A 133 -7.20 -13.24 -6.81
N ASN A 134 -8.35 -12.63 -7.08
CA ASN A 134 -9.45 -13.31 -7.77
C ASN A 134 -9.32 -13.12 -9.28
N VAL A 135 -9.25 -14.23 -10.01
CA VAL A 135 -9.04 -14.26 -11.46
C VAL A 135 -10.39 -14.43 -12.16
N ALA A 136 -10.64 -13.61 -13.18
CA ALA A 136 -11.84 -13.69 -14.00
C ALA A 136 -11.76 -14.85 -15.01
N ASP A 137 -12.90 -15.43 -15.35
CA ASP A 137 -12.99 -16.35 -16.48
C ASP A 137 -12.65 -15.61 -17.78
N ASN A 138 -11.75 -16.20 -18.59
CA ASN A 138 -11.36 -15.62 -19.87
C ASN A 138 -12.52 -15.69 -20.87
N THR A 139 -13.22 -14.57 -21.05
CA THR A 139 -14.28 -14.38 -22.04
C THR A 139 -13.91 -13.37 -23.13
N THR A 140 -12.74 -12.74 -23.01
CA THR A 140 -12.30 -11.60 -23.83
C THR A 140 -11.23 -11.99 -24.85
N VAL A 141 -10.28 -12.86 -24.47
CA VAL A 141 -9.14 -13.25 -25.30
C VAL A 141 -9.36 -14.65 -25.88
N PRO A 142 -9.72 -14.79 -27.16
CA PRO A 142 -9.85 -16.10 -27.79
C PRO A 142 -8.48 -16.79 -27.95
N PRO A 143 -8.40 -18.12 -27.83
CA PRO A 143 -7.20 -18.86 -28.19
C PRO A 143 -6.84 -18.72 -29.67
N ILE A 144 -5.55 -18.54 -29.99
CA ILE A 144 -5.02 -18.49 -31.36
C ILE A 144 -4.06 -19.65 -31.65
N ALA A 145 -3.39 -19.67 -32.82
CA ALA A 145 -2.50 -20.77 -33.20
C ALA A 145 -1.21 -20.87 -32.36
N THR A 146 -0.87 -19.83 -31.60
CA THR A 146 0.31 -19.74 -30.74
C THR A 146 -0.11 -19.48 -29.29
N ILE A 147 0.81 -19.72 -28.36
CA ILE A 147 0.65 -19.30 -26.96
C ILE A 147 0.55 -17.78 -26.93
N GLN A 148 -0.37 -17.26 -26.12
CA GLN A 148 -0.43 -15.83 -25.79
C GLN A 148 -0.08 -15.64 -24.31
N ILE A 149 0.73 -14.65 -24.01
CA ILE A 149 1.22 -14.29 -22.68
C ILE A 149 0.71 -12.89 -22.36
N PHE A 150 0.17 -12.71 -21.16
CA PHE A 150 -0.31 -11.44 -20.65
C PHE A 150 0.27 -11.22 -19.26
N GLN A 151 0.77 -10.04 -18.97
CA GLN A 151 1.54 -9.73 -17.78
C GLN A 151 0.99 -8.48 -17.12
N LEU A 152 0.82 -8.54 -15.81
CA LEU A 152 0.53 -7.37 -14.99
C LEU A 152 1.51 -7.28 -13.83
N GLU A 153 1.74 -6.06 -13.38
CA GLU A 153 2.46 -5.76 -12.15
C GLU A 153 1.46 -5.49 -11.03
N LEU A 154 1.60 -6.24 -9.95
CA LEU A 154 0.97 -5.97 -8.68
C LEU A 154 1.91 -5.13 -7.83
N THR A 155 1.46 -3.98 -7.37
CA THR A 155 2.22 -3.13 -6.45
C THR A 155 1.46 -2.99 -5.14
N VAL A 156 2.11 -3.35 -4.03
CA VAL A 156 1.61 -3.07 -2.69
C VAL A 156 2.24 -1.77 -2.21
N ARG A 157 1.42 -0.83 -1.75
CA ARG A 157 1.89 0.48 -1.26
C ARG A 157 1.55 0.70 0.20
N GLY A 158 2.41 1.42 0.91
CA GLY A 158 2.22 1.90 2.26
C GLY A 158 2.36 3.41 2.27
N ASP A 159 1.28 4.15 2.55
CA ASP A 159 1.21 5.62 2.41
C ASP A 159 1.83 6.11 1.08
N GLY A 160 1.48 5.43 -0.03
CA GLY A 160 1.97 5.72 -1.38
C GLY A 160 3.38 5.19 -1.72
N ALA A 161 4.19 4.82 -0.73
CA ALA A 161 5.50 4.21 -0.95
C ALA A 161 5.38 2.74 -1.36
N VAL A 162 6.18 2.30 -2.33
CA VAL A 162 6.20 0.88 -2.75
C VAL A 162 6.77 0.01 -1.63
N LEU A 163 5.97 -0.93 -1.13
CA LEU A 163 6.38 -1.93 -0.15
C LEU A 163 6.84 -3.22 -0.82
N ASP A 164 6.13 -3.64 -1.87
CA ASP A 164 6.42 -4.86 -2.61
C ASP A 164 5.87 -4.81 -4.03
N GLN A 165 6.45 -5.62 -4.93
CA GLN A 165 6.04 -5.73 -6.32
C GLN A 165 6.12 -7.17 -6.82
N TYR A 166 5.10 -7.59 -7.56
CA TYR A 166 5.01 -8.92 -8.15
C TYR A 166 4.60 -8.84 -9.62
N THR A 167 5.25 -9.61 -10.48
CA THR A 167 4.77 -9.82 -11.86
C THR A 167 3.89 -11.06 -11.91
N VAL A 168 2.64 -10.90 -12.31
CA VAL A 168 1.71 -12.00 -12.59
C VAL A 168 1.70 -12.24 -14.09
N THR A 169 1.74 -13.50 -14.51
CA THR A 169 1.70 -13.89 -15.92
C THR A 169 0.55 -14.84 -16.18
N PHE A 170 -0.39 -14.42 -17.02
CA PHE A 170 -1.44 -15.25 -17.57
C PHE A 170 -0.98 -15.85 -18.89
N VAL A 171 -1.35 -17.11 -19.11
CA VAL A 171 -1.00 -17.84 -20.33
C VAL A 171 -2.29 -18.37 -20.94
N VAL A 172 -2.63 -17.87 -22.12
CA VAL A 172 -3.73 -18.43 -22.93
C VAL A 172 -3.12 -19.46 -23.87
N PRO A 173 -3.46 -20.76 -23.74
CA PRO A 173 -2.89 -21.81 -24.56
C PRO A 173 -3.38 -21.68 -26.02
N PRO A 174 -2.70 -22.34 -26.97
CA PRO A 174 -3.15 -22.37 -28.36
C PRO A 174 -4.52 -23.04 -28.48
N GLY A 175 -5.34 -22.54 -29.41
CA GLY A 175 -6.58 -23.18 -29.81
C GLY A 175 -6.32 -24.54 -30.51
N PRO A 176 -7.33 -25.43 -30.55
CA PRO A 176 -7.21 -26.68 -31.28
C PRO A 176 -6.89 -26.40 -32.75
N PRO A 177 -6.07 -27.25 -33.41
CA PRO A 177 -5.82 -27.11 -34.84
C PRO A 177 -7.17 -27.21 -35.58
N THR A 178 -7.37 -26.36 -36.58
CA THR A 178 -8.60 -26.28 -37.39
C THR A 178 -8.93 -27.56 -38.20
N SER A 179 -8.11 -28.61 -38.05
CA SER A 179 -8.22 -29.91 -38.73
C SER A 179 -8.24 -31.10 -37.76
N ALA A 180 -8.80 -30.95 -36.56
CA ALA A 180 -9.02 -32.09 -35.67
C ALA A 180 -10.25 -32.91 -36.12
N THR A 181 -10.07 -33.78 -37.11
CA THR A 181 -10.99 -34.89 -37.36
C THR A 181 -10.78 -35.93 -36.27
N ILE A 182 -11.76 -36.09 -35.37
CA ILE A 182 -11.79 -37.23 -34.45
C ILE A 182 -12.26 -38.45 -35.28
N GLN A 183 -11.41 -39.46 -35.40
CA GLN A 183 -11.79 -40.80 -35.86
C GLN A 183 -12.19 -41.69 -34.69
#